data_AF-A0A957PU48-F1
#
_entry.id   AF-A0A957PU48-F1
#
_cell.length_a   1.000
_cell.length_b   1.000
_cell.length_c   1.000
_cell.angle_alpha   90.00
_cell.angle_beta   90.00
_cell.angle_gamma   90.00
#
_symmetry.space_group_name_H-M   'P 1'
#
loop_
_entity.id
_entity.type
_entity.pdbx_description
1 polymer ?
#
loop_
_entity_poly.entity_id
_entity_poly.type
_entity_poly.pdbx_seq_one_letter_code
_entity_poly.pdbx_strand_id
1 'polypeptide(L)' 'MEANLQPLISSFIIRFVMDEAPAAQTLAYHGTIRHIQTAEEINFSEWHEATEFMHRFVKLDELQPPSPPITNL' A
#
# COMPACT_ATOMS: atom_id res chain seq x y z
N MET A 1 16.61 24.87 -15.25
CA MET A 1 16.54 23.45 -15.64
C MET A 1 15.45 22.84 -14.79
N GLU A 2 14.28 22.62 -15.37
CA GLU A 2 13.23 21.87 -14.68
C GLU A 2 13.73 20.43 -14.57
N ALA A 3 13.96 19.96 -13.34
CA ALA A 3 14.26 18.57 -13.11
C ALA A 3 13.07 17.77 -13.65
N ASN A 4 13.30 16.95 -14.68
CA ASN A 4 12.32 16.05 -15.24
C ASN A 4 12.05 14.96 -14.18
N LEU A 5 11.27 15.31 -13.16
CA LEU A 5 10.90 14.44 -12.05
C LEU A 5 9.93 13.42 -12.61
N GLN A 6 10.47 12.34 -13.17
CA GLN A 6 9.64 11.19 -13.51
C GLN A 6 8.92 10.74 -12.23
N PRO A 7 7.59 10.57 -12.27
CA PRO A 7 6.84 10.16 -11.09
C PRO A 7 7.40 8.82 -10.60
N LEU A 8 7.73 8.75 -9.31
CA LEU A 8 8.19 7.52 -8.68
C LEU A 8 6.99 6.58 -8.53
N ILE A 9 6.76 5.73 -9.54
CA ILE A 9 5.67 4.74 -9.52
C ILE A 9 6.17 3.48 -8.81
N SER A 10 5.51 3.12 -7.71
CA SER A 10 5.64 1.83 -7.05
C SER A 10 4.48 0.92 -7.45
N SER A 11 4.74 -0.36 -7.72
CA SER A 11 3.73 -1.30 -8.21
C SER A 11 3.74 -2.59 -7.41
N PHE A 12 2.55 -3.07 -7.06
CA PHE A 12 2.37 -4.26 -6.22
C PHE A 12 1.36 -5.21 -6.87
N ILE A 13 1.59 -6.50 -6.72
CA ILE A 13 0.57 -7.54 -6.94
C ILE A 13 0.16 -8.06 -5.57
N ILE A 14 -1.14 -8.12 -5.32
CA ILE A 14 -1.72 -8.69 -4.10
C ILE A 14 -2.60 -9.87 -4.52
N ARG A 15 -2.36 -11.03 -3.91
CA ARG A 15 -3.20 -12.22 -4.05
C ARG A 15 -3.87 -12.50 -2.72
N PHE A 16 -5.20 -12.39 -2.69
CA PHE A 16 -6.00 -12.75 -1.54
C PHE A 16 -6.44 -14.21 -1.62
N VAL A 17 -6.44 -14.86 -0.47
CA VAL A 17 -7.09 -16.15 -0.23
C VAL A 17 -8.11 -15.90 0.87
N MET A 18 -9.35 -16.29 0.60
CA MET A 18 -10.44 -16.21 1.54
C MET A 18 -10.80 -17.62 1.95
N ASP A 19 -10.59 -17.94 3.22
CA ASP A 19 -11.07 -19.21 3.76
C ASP A 19 -12.58 -19.09 4.00
N GLU A 20 -13.35 -20.03 3.45
CA GLU A 20 -14.77 -20.16 3.75
C GLU A 20 -14.92 -20.66 5.20
N ALA A 21 -14.91 -19.72 6.15
CA ALA A 21 -15.13 -20.05 7.54
C ALA A 21 -16.62 -20.38 7.79
N PRO A 22 -16.94 -21.43 8.58
CA PRO A 22 -18.32 -21.77 8.89
C PRO A 22 -18.95 -20.70 9.77
N ALA A 23 -19.81 -19.86 9.16
CA ALA A 23 -20.89 -18.98 9.66
C ALA A 23 -20.68 -18.09 10.91
N ALA A 24 -19.64 -18.28 11.72
CA ALA A 24 -19.47 -17.67 13.04
C ALA A 24 -18.08 -17.05 13.26
N GLN A 25 -17.18 -17.12 12.28
CA GLN A 25 -15.86 -16.49 12.35
C GLN A 25 -15.74 -15.43 11.25
N THR A 26 -15.24 -14.25 11.62
CA THR A 26 -14.86 -13.19 10.68
C THR A 26 -14.01 -13.77 9.56
N LEU A 27 -14.33 -13.44 8.31
CA LEU A 27 -13.56 -13.84 7.14
C LEU A 27 -12.08 -13.45 7.36
N ALA A 28 -11.22 -14.45 7.54
CA ALA A 28 -9.79 -14.24 7.67
C ALA A 28 -9.20 -14.13 6.25
N TYR A 29 -8.85 -12.92 5.84
CA TYR A 29 -8.16 -12.69 4.57
C TYR A 29 -6.66 -12.85 4.77
N HIS A 30 -6.11 -13.91 4.20
CA HIS A 30 -4.66 -14.09 4.12
C HIS A 30 -4.22 -14.04 2.65
N GLY A 31 -2.91 -14.05 2.39
CA GLY A 31 -2.44 -13.97 1.03
C GLY A 31 -0.97 -13.67 0.87
N THR A 32 -0.62 -13.20 -0.33
CA THR A 32 0.74 -12.75 -0.67
C THR A 32 0.72 -11.37 -1.29
N ILE A 33 1.74 -10.57 -1.00
CA ILE A 33 2.00 -9.29 -1.64
C ILE A 33 3.42 -9.27 -2.18
N ARG A 34 3.56 -8.84 -3.45
CA ARG A 34 4.84 -8.73 -4.14
C ARG A 34 5.05 -7.34 -4.71
N HIS A 35 6.21 -6.74 -4.41
CA HIS A 35 6.67 -5.53 -5.06
C HIS A 35 7.28 -5.87 -6.42
N ILE A 36 6.79 -5.25 -7.50
CA ILE A 36 7.15 -5.60 -8.87
C ILE A 36 8.58 -5.21 -9.20
N GLN A 37 9.00 -4.04 -8.73
CA GLN A 37 10.30 -3.46 -9.07
C GLN A 37 11.47 -4.20 -8.39
N THR A 38 11.30 -4.67 -7.14
CA THR A 38 12.35 -5.40 -6.41
C THR A 38 12.16 -6.92 -6.40
N ALA A 39 11.00 -7.40 -6.84
CA ALA A 39 10.58 -8.80 -6.69
C ALA A 39 10.52 -9.30 -5.23
N GLU A 40 10.61 -8.41 -4.23
CA GLU A 40 10.36 -8.76 -2.83
C GLU A 40 8.91 -9.18 -2.64
N GLU A 41 8.71 -10.24 -1.86
CA GLU A 41 7.40 -10.83 -1.60
C GLU A 41 7.31 -11.24 -0.13
N ILE A 42 6.13 -11.03 0.48
CA ILE A 42 5.80 -11.58 1.80
C ILE A 42 4.43 -12.26 1.75
N ASN A 43 4.22 -13.20 2.66
CA ASN A 43 2.88 -13.68 3.01
C ASN A 43 2.30 -12.74 4.07
N PHE A 44 0.98 -12.56 4.07
CA PHE A 44 0.24 -11.86 5.12
C PHE A 44 -0.92 -12.71 5.61
N SER A 45 -1.22 -12.66 6.90
CA SER A 45 -2.41 -13.27 7.51
C SER A 45 -3.50 -12.24 7.79
N GLU A 46 -3.13 -10.97 7.88
CA GLU A 46 -4.03 -9.83 8.02
C GLU A 46 -3.70 -8.73 7.01
N TRP A 47 -4.71 -7.94 6.62
CA TRP A 47 -4.53 -6.81 5.69
C TRP A 47 -3.48 -5.79 6.16
N HIS A 48 -3.36 -5.60 7.47
CA HIS A 48 -2.41 -4.63 8.04
C HIS A 48 -0.96 -4.96 7.67
N GLU A 49 -0.57 -6.23 7.63
CA GLU A 49 0.79 -6.64 7.24
C GLU A 49 1.10 -6.28 5.78
N ALA A 50 0.11 -6.41 4.88
CA ALA A 50 0.25 -5.99 3.48
C ALA A 50 0.42 -4.48 3.35
N THR A 51 -0.27 -3.68 4.18
CA THR A 51 -0.10 -2.22 4.20
C THR A 51 1.28 -1.80 4.70
N GLU A 52 1.77 -2.42 5.78
CA GLU A 52 3.13 -2.17 6.29
C GLU A 52 4.19 -2.48 5.24
N PHE A 53 4.01 -3.55 4.47
CA PHE A 53 4.90 -3.85 3.35
C PHE A 53 4.91 -2.75 2.29
N MET A 54 3.74 -2.20 1.91
CA MET A 54 3.66 -1.10 0.94
C MET A 54 4.32 0.18 1.46
N HIS A 55 4.18 0.50 2.75
CA HIS A 55 4.78 1.69 3.37
C HIS A 55 6.31 1.69 3.32
N ARG A 56 6.96 0.52 3.21
CA ARG A 56 8.42 0.43 3.02
C ARG A 56 8.89 1.03 1.70
N PHE A 57 8.02 1.11 0.69
CA PHE A 57 8.36 1.59 -0.66
C PHE A 57 7.66 2.91 -1.01
N VAL A 58 6.51 3.19 -0.40
CA VAL A 58 5.74 4.42 -0.62
C VAL A 58 5.98 5.39 0.53
N LYS A 59 6.74 6.47 0.26
CA LYS A 59 6.91 7.58 1.21
C LYS A 59 5.67 8.47 1.22
N LEU A 60 4.71 8.13 2.06
CA LEU A 60 3.45 8.90 2.16
C LEU A 60 3.61 10.27 2.81
N ASP A 61 4.71 10.52 3.54
CA ASP A 61 4.98 11.82 4.17
C ASP A 61 5.16 12.97 3.16
N GLU A 62 5.40 12.65 1.88
CA GLU A 62 5.54 13.64 0.80
C GLU A 62 4.19 13.99 0.13
N LEU A 63 3.11 13.29 0.48
CA LEU A 63 1.76 13.52 -0.04
C LEU A 63 0.92 14.39 0.90
N GLN A 64 1.54 15.36 1.58
CA GLN A 64 0.76 16.39 2.28
C GLN A 64 -0.13 17.08 1.23
N PRO A 65 -1.47 17.01 1.37
CA PRO A 65 -2.34 17.74 0.47
C PRO A 65 -1.93 19.22 0.55
N PRO A 66 -1.89 19.94 -0.58
CA PRO A 66 -1.47 21.33 -0.58
C PRO A 66 -2.28 22.09 0.47
N SER A 67 -1.58 22.73 1.42
CA SER A 67 -2.20 23.52 2.46
C SER A 67 -3.17 24.52 1.80
N PRO A 68 -4.42 24.62 2.24
CA PRO A 68 -5.35 25.59 1.66
C PRO A 68 -4.76 27.00 1.76
N PRO A 69 -4.95 27.85 0.74
CA PRO A 69 -4.43 29.22 0.76
C PRO A 69 -4.99 29.96 1.98
N ILE A 70 -4.10 30.57 2.76
CA ILE A 70 -4.49 31.43 3.88
C ILE A 70 -5.15 32.69 3.27
N THR A 71 -6.49 32.75 3.30
CA THR A 71 -7.21 33.99 3.00
C THR A 71 -7.18 34.86 4.24
N ASN A 72 -6.32 35.88 4.25
CA ASN A 72 -6.43 36.98 5.21
C ASN A 72 -7.70 37.78 4.91
N LEU A 73 -8.64 37.80 5.85
CA LEU A 73 -9.81 38.69 5.88
C LEU A 73 -9.42 40.06 6.45
#